data_AF-V9G4J7-F1
#
_entry.id   AF-V9G4J7-F1
#
_cell.length_a   1.000
_cell.length_b   1.000
_cell.length_c   1.000
_cell.angle_alpha   90.00
_cell.angle_beta   90.00
_cell.angle_gamma   90.00
#
_symmetry.space_group_name_H-M   'P 1'
#
loop_
_entity.id
_entity.type
_entity.pdbx_description
1 polymer ?
#
loop_
_entity_poly.entity_id
_entity_poly.type
_entity_poly.pdbx_seq_one_letter_code
_entity_poly.pdbx_strand_id
1 'polypeptide(L)' 'MANEARPLVKCSVSNCHYWGEQNFCHADMIMIEIDRHADMKLNEEYGAEAYTDNHQDSADKSSETCCLTFKPKA' A
#
# COMPACT_ATOMS: atom_id res chain seq x y z
N MET A 1 -23.78 -9.24 14.07
CA MET A 1 -22.76 -8.16 14.06
C MET A 1 -21.99 -8.33 12.76
N ALA A 2 -21.98 -7.30 11.92
CA ALA A 2 -21.51 -7.41 10.55
C ALA A 2 -20.01 -7.70 10.50
N ASN A 3 -19.68 -8.93 10.12
CA ASN A 3 -18.55 -9.33 9.30
C ASN A 3 -17.52 -8.22 9.00
N GLU A 4 -16.48 -8.11 9.83
CA GLU A 4 -15.26 -7.35 9.51
C GLU A 4 -14.42 -8.11 8.49
N ALA A 5 -14.99 -8.38 7.31
CA ALA A 5 -14.23 -8.95 6.21
C ALA A 5 -13.30 -7.87 5.65
N ARG A 6 -12.04 -7.89 6.10
CA ARG A 6 -10.96 -7.13 5.47
C ARG A 6 -10.90 -7.50 3.97
N PRO A 7 -10.59 -6.54 3.07
CA PRO A 7 -10.48 -6.83 1.66
C PRO A 7 -9.41 -7.89 1.41
N LEU A 8 -9.69 -8.80 0.50
CA LEU A 8 -8.73 -9.80 0.05
C LEU A 8 -7.77 -9.15 -0.95
N VAL A 9 -6.56 -8.83 -0.48
CA VAL A 9 -5.53 -8.19 -1.30
C VAL A 9 -4.50 -9.22 -1.73
N LYS A 10 -4.16 -9.21 -3.02
CA LYS A 10 -3.07 -10.02 -3.56
C LYS A 10 -1.85 -9.16 -3.86
N CYS A 11 -0.68 -9.60 -3.43
CA CYS A 11 0.62 -9.04 -3.77
C CYS A 11 1.38 -10.07 -4.61
N SER A 12 1.76 -9.72 -5.84
CA SER A 12 2.59 -10.57 -6.71
C SER A 12 4.09 -10.35 -6.51
N VAL A 13 4.48 -9.38 -5.69
CA VAL A 13 5.86 -8.96 -5.48
C VAL A 13 6.53 -9.89 -4.46
N SER A 14 7.20 -10.93 -4.94
CA SER A 14 7.72 -12.03 -4.11
C SER A 14 8.82 -11.62 -3.11
N ASN A 15 9.51 -10.51 -3.37
CA ASN A 15 10.49 -9.90 -2.45
C ASN A 15 9.87 -8.88 -1.47
N CYS A 16 8.55 -8.69 -1.46
CA CYS A 16 7.87 -7.86 -0.47
C CYS A 16 7.76 -8.59 0.87
N HIS A 17 8.09 -7.93 1.98
CA HIS A 17 7.99 -8.45 3.34
C HIS A 17 6.61 -9.02 3.68
N TYR A 18 5.56 -8.41 3.13
CA TYR A 18 4.17 -8.80 3.36
C TYR A 18 3.64 -9.85 2.37
N TRP A 19 4.46 -10.28 1.40
CA TRP A 19 4.07 -11.33 0.46
C TRP A 19 3.96 -12.67 1.18
N GLY A 20 2.80 -13.32 1.05
CA GLY A 20 2.55 -14.65 1.57
C GLY A 20 2.11 -15.66 0.52
N GLU A 21 1.65 -16.81 1.01
CA GLU A 21 1.26 -17.93 0.16
C GLU A 21 0.16 -17.55 -0.82
N GLN A 22 0.18 -18.14 -2.02
CA GLN A 22 -0.80 -17.90 -3.08
C GLN A 22 -0.95 -16.41 -3.48
N ASN A 23 0.11 -15.63 -3.28
CA ASN A 23 0.16 -14.17 -3.48
C ASN A 23 -0.75 -13.38 -2.53
N PHE A 24 -1.13 -13.90 -1.37
CA PHE A 24 -1.86 -13.11 -0.39
C PHE A 24 -0.95 -12.04 0.25
N CYS A 25 -1.47 -10.82 0.37
CA CYS A 25 -0.79 -9.76 1.10
C CYS A 25 -1.19 -9.81 2.58
N HIS A 26 -0.21 -9.82 3.48
CA HIS A 26 -0.43 -9.88 4.93
C HIS A 26 -0.20 -8.54 5.65
N ALA A 27 -0.14 -7.42 4.92
CA ALA A 27 -0.04 -6.11 5.54
C ALA A 27 -1.36 -5.75 6.25
N ASP A 28 -1.28 -5.12 7.42
CA ASP A 28 -2.46 -4.62 8.15
C ASP A 28 -3.14 -3.44 7.44
N MET A 29 -2.37 -2.67 6.66
CA MET A 29 -2.83 -1.55 5.86
C MET A 29 -2.13 -1.56 4.49
N ILE A 30 -2.88 -1.24 3.44
CA ILE A 30 -2.35 -1.04 2.09
C ILE A 30 -2.53 0.43 1.72
N MET A 31 -1.45 1.07 1.28
CA MET A 31 -1.44 2.42 0.74
C MET A 31 -1.17 2.35 -0.77
N ILE A 32 -2.10 2.89 -1.55
CA ILE A 32 -2.00 3.00 -3.01
C ILE A 32 -1.97 4.48 -3.32
N GLU A 33 -1.01 4.90 -4.15
CA GLU A 33 -0.82 6.31 -4.51
C GLU A 33 -0.39 6.46 -5.97
N ILE A 34 -0.45 7.66 -6.54
CA ILE A 34 0.06 7.92 -7.88
C ILE A 34 1.59 7.75 -7.96
N ASP A 35 2.08 7.29 -9.11
CA ASP A 35 3.50 6.97 -9.31
C ASP A 35 4.44 8.18 -9.11
N ARG A 36 3.93 9.41 -9.34
CA ARG A 36 4.66 10.66 -9.03
C ARG A 36 5.14 10.71 -7.57
N HIS A 37 4.45 10.01 -6.70
CA HIS A 37 4.64 10.00 -5.26
C HIS A 37 5.29 8.70 -4.76
N ALA A 38 5.81 7.86 -5.67
CA ALA A 38 6.47 6.60 -5.36
C ALA A 38 7.68 6.71 -4.41
N ASP A 39 8.37 7.86 -4.41
CA ASP A 39 9.56 8.10 -3.57
C ASP A 39 9.23 8.53 -2.14
N MET A 40 7.94 8.69 -1.79
CA MET A 40 7.56 9.10 -0.45
C MET A 40 7.75 7.99 0.58
N LYS A 41 8.36 8.33 1.70
CA LYS A 41 8.61 7.40 2.80
C LYS A 41 7.50 7.47 3.83
N LEU A 42 6.67 6.42 3.89
CA LEU A 42 5.64 6.27 4.91
C LEU A 42 6.19 6.09 6.35
N ASN A 43 7.51 5.96 6.55
CA ASN A 43 8.11 5.62 7.86
C ASN A 43 8.72 6.80 8.64
N GLU A 44 8.71 8.02 8.11
CA GLU A 44 9.22 9.18 8.84
C GLU A 44 8.08 9.80 9.64
N GLU A 45 8.14 9.62 10.96
CA GLU A 45 7.16 9.88 12.05
C GLU A 45 6.34 11.20 12.03
N TYR A 46 6.56 12.08 11.05
CA TYR A 46 5.84 13.35 10.90
C TYR A 46 5.22 13.57 9.50
N GLY A 47 5.64 12.79 8.48
CA GLY A 47 5.15 12.92 7.10
C GLY A 47 4.01 11.97 6.75
N ALA A 48 3.88 10.86 7.48
CA ALA A 48 2.86 9.85 7.22
C ALA A 48 1.44 10.36 7.50
N GLU A 49 1.21 11.06 8.62
CA GLU A 49 -0.14 11.48 9.03
C GLU A 49 -0.77 12.50 8.08
N ALA A 50 0.02 13.44 7.55
CA ALA A 50 -0.45 14.40 6.55
C ALA A 50 -0.88 13.73 5.23
N TYR A 51 -0.30 12.57 4.92
CA TYR A 51 -0.55 11.81 3.69
C TYR A 51 -1.57 10.69 3.85
N THR A 52 -1.79 10.19 5.07
CA THR A 52 -2.75 9.12 5.33
C THR A 52 -4.14 9.64 5.61
N ASP A 53 -4.29 10.82 6.23
CA ASP A 53 -5.61 11.29 6.71
C ASP A 53 -6.34 12.26 5.78
N ASN A 54 -5.64 13.09 4.99
CA ASN A 54 -6.28 14.16 4.20
C ASN A 54 -5.72 14.34 2.78
N HIS A 55 -4.80 13.47 2.35
CA HIS A 55 -4.28 13.52 1.00
C HIS A 55 -5.21 12.79 0.03
N GLN A 56 -5.50 13.43 -1.10
CA GLN A 56 -6.30 12.88 -2.17
C GLN A 56 -5.69 13.30 -3.50
N ASP A 57 -5.35 12.30 -4.30
CA ASP A 57 -4.94 12.48 -5.69
C ASP A 57 -5.97 11.88 -6.65
N SER A 58 -5.79 12.15 -7.93
CA SER A 58 -6.61 11.59 -9.02
C SER A 58 -5.71 10.95 -10.06
N ALA A 59 -6.12 9.78 -10.53
CA ALA A 59 -5.48 9.04 -11.61
C ALA A 59 -6.51 8.70 -12.68
N ASP A 60 -6.13 8.84 -13.95
CA ASP A 60 -7.01 8.49 -15.07
C ASP A 60 -6.89 7.00 -15.40
N LYS A 61 -5.76 6.37 -15.06
CA LYS A 61 -5.46 4.96 -15.33
C LYS A 61 -4.86 4.28 -14.12
N SER A 62 -5.15 2.99 -13.96
CA SER A 62 -4.57 2.16 -12.89
C SER A 62 -3.04 2.05 -12.98
N SER A 63 -2.46 2.12 -14.19
CA SER A 63 -1.02 2.11 -14.39
C SER A 63 -0.30 3.34 -13.83
N GLU A 64 -1.04 4.40 -13.51
CA GLU A 64 -0.50 5.60 -12.87
C GLU A 64 -0.46 5.48 -11.35
N THR A 65 -0.88 4.33 -10.79
CA THR A 65 -0.89 4.05 -9.36
C THR A 65 0.16 3.01 -8.98
N CYS A 66 0.72 3.14 -7.78
CA CYS A 66 1.75 2.30 -7.18
C CYS A 66 1.40 1.96 -5.71
N CYS A 67 1.95 0.87 -5.19
CA CYS A 67 1.74 0.44 -3.80
C CYS A 67 2.90 0.92 -2.93
N LEU A 68 2.64 1.86 -2.02
CA LEU A 68 3.64 2.41 -1.10
C LEU A 68 3.87 1.52 0.14
N THR A 69 3.04 0.50 0.35
CA THR A 69 3.23 -0.49 1.41
C THR A 69 4.38 -1.47 1.14
N PHE A 70 4.98 -1.46 -0.06
CA PHE A 70 6.10 -2.34 -0.36
C PHE A 70 7.26 -2.11 0.62
N LYS A 71 7.74 -3.21 1.21
CA LYS A 71 8.95 -3.24 2.01
C LYS A 71 9.78 -4.43 1.54
N PRO A 72 11.08 -4.28 1.24
CA PRO A 72 11.90 -5.43 0.86
C PRO A 72 12.02 -6.43 2.02
N LYS A 73 12.01 -7.73 1.71
CA LYS A 73 12.44 -8.78 2.64
C LYS A 73 13.91 -8.53 3.02
N ALA A 74 14.22 -8.72 4.30
CA ALA A 74 15.60 -8.73 4.79
C ALA A 74 16.30 -10.05 4.43
#